data_AF-A0A940CF63-F1
#
_entry.id   AF-A0A940CF63-F1
#
_cell.length_a   1.000
_cell.length_b   1.000
_cell.length_c   1.000
_cell.angle_alpha   90.00
_cell.angle_beta   90.00
_cell.angle_gamma   90.00
#
_symmetry.space_group_name_H-M   'P 1'
#
loop_
_entity.id
_entity.type
_entity.pdbx_description
1 polymer ?
#
loop_
_entity_poly.entity_id
_entity_poly.type
_entity_poly.pdbx_seq_one_letter_code
_entity_poly.pdbx_strand_id
1 'polypeptide(L)'
;HDATWQKEILGDESPIWAPELHYLKGTYWICYSLGWGSMSGSLLKSTTGRPEGPYEDVSDSPMFDYIDATLFEDDNGKIYAIWSDGQIAELNAELTALKGPRRALKSASGIQAGFEGCYMIKLDGVYYLCSSTYCTHYRSDGTPYQTYDSFYVFSDNIYGPYSERRLLLQYGGHNNLFFSKDGKLYTTAFYGPDFSERPAIAELEVTAEGLLQVK
;
A
#
# COMPACT_ATOMS: atom_id res chain seq x y z
N HIS A 1 6.36 23.52 -8.04
CA HIS A 1 6.68 23.66 -6.60
C HIS A 1 8.17 23.46 -6.43
N ASP A 2 8.81 24.11 -5.46
CA ASP A 2 10.27 24.03 -5.27
C ASP A 2 10.73 22.86 -4.36
N ALA A 3 9.77 22.03 -3.89
CA ALA A 3 9.99 20.84 -3.06
C ALA A 3 10.89 21.15 -1.84
N THR A 4 10.64 22.29 -1.19
CA THR A 4 11.44 22.75 -0.05
C THR A 4 10.84 22.38 1.30
N TRP A 5 9.54 22.10 1.39
CA TRP A 5 8.88 21.80 2.66
C TRP A 5 9.50 20.60 3.36
N GLN A 6 10.00 19.63 2.61
CA GLN A 6 10.72 18.49 3.14
C GLN A 6 11.93 18.97 3.95
N LYS A 7 12.71 19.94 3.47
CA LYS A 7 13.90 20.44 4.18
C LYS A 7 13.57 21.09 5.52
N GLU A 8 12.37 21.62 5.69
CA GLU A 8 11.92 22.23 6.95
C GLU A 8 11.53 21.19 8.00
N ILE A 9 11.14 19.99 7.55
CA ILE A 9 10.68 18.88 8.41
C ILE A 9 11.77 17.82 8.60
N LEU A 10 12.67 17.67 7.64
CA LEU A 10 13.78 16.73 7.66
C LEU A 10 14.93 17.30 8.49
N GLY A 11 15.32 16.59 9.56
CA GLY A 11 16.71 16.63 10.01
C GLY A 11 17.60 15.89 9.00
N ASP A 12 18.93 16.01 9.13
CA ASP A 12 19.92 15.46 8.18
C ASP A 12 19.82 13.93 7.91
N GLU A 13 19.00 13.18 8.65
CA GLU A 13 18.97 11.71 8.64
C GLU A 13 17.58 11.07 8.42
N SER A 14 16.59 11.80 7.89
CA SER A 14 15.26 11.20 7.66
C SER A 14 15.25 10.34 6.38
N PRO A 15 15.09 9.01 6.47
CA PRO A 15 15.08 8.12 5.33
C PRO A 15 13.82 8.29 4.48
N ILE A 16 13.92 7.91 3.21
CA ILE A 16 12.77 7.75 2.32
C ILE A 16 12.30 6.31 2.43
N TRP A 17 11.01 6.11 2.73
CA TRP A 17 10.41 4.79 2.90
C TRP A 17 9.29 4.52 1.91
N ALA A 18 9.13 3.21 1.63
CA ALA A 18 8.00 2.62 0.92
C ALA A 18 7.51 3.42 -0.30
N PRO A 19 8.40 3.79 -1.25
CA PRO A 19 7.94 4.47 -2.43
C PRO A 19 7.16 3.52 -3.34
N GLU A 20 6.05 3.98 -3.90
CA GLU A 20 5.28 3.23 -4.90
C GLU A 20 5.16 4.03 -6.21
N LEU A 21 5.31 3.34 -7.33
CA LEU A 21 5.17 3.92 -8.67
C LEU A 21 3.81 3.56 -9.27
N HIS A 22 3.03 4.59 -9.62
CA HIS A 22 1.68 4.47 -10.16
C HIS A 22 1.58 5.11 -11.54
N TYR A 23 0.86 4.49 -12.48
CA TYR A 23 0.49 5.13 -13.75
C TYR A 23 -0.99 5.48 -13.74
N LEU A 24 -1.29 6.77 -13.59
CA LEU A 24 -2.66 7.28 -13.43
C LEU A 24 -2.81 8.56 -14.24
N LYS A 25 -3.99 8.75 -14.84
CA LYS A 25 -4.31 9.94 -15.65
C LYS A 25 -3.28 10.24 -16.75
N GLY A 26 -2.73 9.20 -17.37
CA GLY A 26 -1.79 9.33 -18.49
C GLY A 26 -0.35 9.71 -18.11
N THR A 27 0.01 9.73 -16.83
CA THR A 27 1.38 10.03 -16.36
C THR A 27 1.78 9.15 -15.17
N TYR A 28 3.05 9.21 -14.79
CA TYR A 28 3.59 8.48 -13.64
C TYR A 28 3.60 9.34 -12.39
N TRP A 29 3.32 8.69 -11.26
CA TRP A 29 3.28 9.26 -9.92
C TRP A 29 4.09 8.40 -8.97
N ILE A 30 4.78 9.02 -8.03
CA ILE A 30 5.48 8.32 -6.95
C ILE A 30 4.85 8.73 -5.62
N CYS A 31 4.28 7.77 -4.91
CA CYS A 31 4.05 7.93 -3.48
C CYS A 31 5.41 7.85 -2.78
N TYR A 32 5.66 8.69 -1.78
CA TYR A 32 6.84 8.56 -0.94
C TYR A 32 6.52 8.94 0.50
N SER A 33 7.30 8.34 1.41
CA SER A 33 7.21 8.61 2.84
C SER A 33 8.54 9.15 3.37
N LEU A 34 8.45 10.08 4.30
CA LEU A 34 9.56 10.60 5.10
C LEU A 34 9.52 9.88 6.45
N GLY A 35 10.45 8.94 6.63
CA GLY A 35 10.58 8.12 7.81
C GLY A 35 11.29 8.84 8.95
N TRP A 36 11.02 8.38 10.19
CA TRP A 36 11.40 9.06 11.44
C TRP A 36 10.94 10.52 11.50
N GLY A 37 11.03 11.16 12.67
CA GLY A 37 10.85 12.62 12.88
C GLY A 37 9.51 13.23 12.41
N SER A 38 9.28 13.23 11.10
CA SER A 38 8.08 13.61 10.37
C SER A 38 6.96 12.59 10.43
N MET A 39 7.24 11.31 10.12
CA MET A 39 6.21 10.28 9.87
C MET A 39 5.12 10.81 8.94
N SER A 40 5.47 11.17 7.71
CA SER A 40 4.55 11.79 6.75
C SER A 40 4.87 11.41 5.31
N GLY A 41 4.03 11.81 4.35
CA GLY A 41 4.25 11.51 2.93
C GLY A 41 3.54 12.46 1.99
N SER A 42 3.90 12.40 0.70
CA SER A 42 3.24 13.13 -0.39
C SER A 42 3.38 12.35 -1.70
N LEU A 43 3.00 13.00 -2.80
CA LEU A 43 3.09 12.50 -4.16
C LEU A 43 4.09 13.32 -4.97
N LEU A 44 4.86 12.64 -5.81
CA LEU A 44 5.62 13.27 -6.89
C LEU A 44 4.95 12.93 -8.22
N LYS A 45 4.97 13.86 -9.17
CA LYS A 45 4.43 13.69 -10.53
C LYS A 45 5.55 13.76 -11.56
N SER A 46 5.56 12.84 -12.51
CA SER A 46 6.50 12.88 -13.64
C SER A 46 6.24 14.11 -14.51
N THR A 47 7.27 14.90 -14.76
CA THR A 47 7.20 16.09 -15.62
C THR A 47 7.30 15.75 -17.11
N THR A 48 7.77 14.55 -17.44
CA THR A 48 7.95 14.08 -18.81
C THR A 48 6.87 13.09 -19.25
N GLY A 49 6.04 12.61 -18.32
CA GLY A 49 5.10 11.52 -18.57
C GLY A 49 5.76 10.15 -18.65
N ARG A 50 7.04 10.04 -18.30
CA ARG A 50 7.83 8.78 -18.35
C ARG A 50 8.20 8.29 -16.96
N PRO A 51 8.38 6.97 -16.77
CA PRO A 51 8.69 6.40 -15.45
C PRO A 51 10.07 6.80 -14.94
N GLU A 52 11.01 7.17 -15.81
CA GLU A 52 12.35 7.61 -15.43
C GLU A 52 12.39 9.05 -14.87
N GLY A 53 11.27 9.79 -14.99
CA GLY A 53 11.17 11.17 -14.51
C GLY A 53 11.80 12.21 -15.46
N PRO A 54 12.29 13.36 -14.92
CA PRO A 54 12.29 13.73 -13.50
C PRO A 54 10.88 13.90 -12.91
N TYR A 55 10.81 13.96 -11.59
CA TYR A 55 9.57 14.11 -10.82
C TYR A 55 9.57 15.41 -10.02
N GLU A 56 8.40 16.00 -9.84
CA GLU A 56 8.17 17.19 -9.02
C GLU A 56 7.10 16.92 -7.96
N ASP A 57 7.28 17.46 -6.76
CA ASP A 57 6.24 17.43 -5.73
C ASP A 57 5.01 18.24 -6.16
N VAL A 58 3.86 17.75 -5.75
CA VAL A 58 2.55 18.30 -6.09
C VAL A 58 1.92 19.09 -4.95
N SER A 59 2.56 19.11 -3.77
CA SER A 59 2.11 19.79 -2.56
C SER A 59 3.23 20.62 -1.92
N ASP A 60 2.85 21.67 -1.20
CA ASP A 60 3.74 22.49 -0.36
C ASP A 60 3.81 22.00 1.10
N SER A 61 3.12 20.91 1.41
CA SER A 61 3.08 20.31 2.74
C SER A 61 2.83 18.81 2.64
N PRO A 62 3.08 18.03 3.71
CA PRO A 62 2.72 16.62 3.71
C PRO A 62 1.25 16.41 3.38
N MET A 63 0.98 15.56 2.38
CA MET A 63 -0.37 15.17 2.00
C MET A 63 -0.92 14.10 2.95
N PHE A 64 -0.04 13.25 3.47
CA PHE A 64 -0.35 12.13 4.35
C PHE A 64 0.33 12.35 5.70
N ASP A 65 -0.41 12.12 6.78
CA ASP A 65 0.08 12.28 8.15
C ASP A 65 0.63 10.98 8.76
N TYR A 66 1.03 10.06 7.88
CA TYR A 66 1.82 8.88 8.19
C TYR A 66 2.50 8.37 6.90
N ILE A 67 3.12 7.19 6.99
CA ILE A 67 3.88 6.55 5.91
C ILE A 67 3.03 5.55 5.10
N ASP A 68 3.65 4.93 4.10
CA ASP A 68 3.17 3.77 3.32
C ASP A 68 1.94 4.08 2.47
N ALA A 69 2.00 5.17 1.71
CA ALA A 69 0.91 5.56 0.83
C ALA A 69 0.90 4.78 -0.50
N THR A 70 -0.29 4.39 -0.93
CA THR A 70 -0.60 3.81 -2.24
C THR A 70 -1.76 4.57 -2.89
N LEU A 71 -1.89 4.46 -4.21
CA LEU A 71 -3.00 5.02 -4.98
C LEU A 71 -3.87 3.91 -5.56
N PHE A 72 -5.17 4.16 -5.58
CA PHE A 72 -6.16 3.25 -6.16
C PHE A 72 -7.17 4.03 -7.00
N GLU A 73 -7.31 3.67 -8.28
CA GLU A 73 -8.34 4.19 -9.18
C GLU A 73 -9.52 3.22 -9.22
N ASP A 74 -10.70 3.70 -8.87
CA ASP A 74 -11.94 2.93 -8.91
C ASP A 74 -12.63 3.04 -10.27
N ASP A 75 -13.56 2.12 -10.57
CA ASP A 75 -14.24 2.04 -11.88
C ASP A 75 -15.04 3.30 -12.24
N ASN A 76 -15.35 4.14 -11.26
CA ASN A 76 -16.03 5.42 -11.43
C ASN A 76 -15.07 6.60 -11.75
N GLY A 77 -13.77 6.32 -11.93
CA GLY A 77 -12.73 7.31 -12.23
C GLY A 77 -12.27 8.14 -11.03
N LYS A 78 -12.75 7.84 -9.82
CA LYS A 78 -12.22 8.44 -8.60
C LYS A 78 -10.92 7.78 -8.21
N ILE A 79 -9.99 8.58 -7.72
CA ILE A 79 -8.71 8.10 -7.23
C ILE A 79 -8.67 8.32 -5.71
N TYR A 80 -8.24 7.29 -5.01
CA TYR A 80 -8.10 7.25 -3.57
C TYR A 80 -6.62 7.13 -3.20
N ALA A 81 -6.21 7.87 -2.18
CA ALA A 81 -5.00 7.56 -1.45
C ALA A 81 -5.36 6.64 -0.29
N ILE A 82 -4.56 5.58 -0.10
CA ILE A 82 -4.64 4.69 1.05
C ILE A 82 -3.25 4.69 1.70
N TRP A 83 -3.15 4.77 3.03
CA TRP A 83 -1.85 4.79 3.69
C TRP A 83 -1.87 4.14 5.08
N SER A 84 -0.69 3.90 5.64
CA SER A 84 -0.51 3.33 6.98
C SER A 84 -1.26 2.00 7.14
N ASP A 85 -2.02 1.87 8.22
CA ASP A 85 -2.82 0.71 8.63
C ASP A 85 -4.21 0.64 7.97
N GLY A 86 -4.41 1.37 6.86
CA GLY A 86 -5.66 1.41 6.11
C GLY A 86 -6.43 2.70 6.30
N GLN A 87 -5.75 3.84 6.39
CA GLN A 87 -6.40 5.14 6.23
C GLN A 87 -6.72 5.37 4.75
N ILE A 88 -7.91 5.90 4.43
CA ILE A 88 -8.32 6.19 3.05
C ILE A 88 -8.92 7.59 2.92
N ALA A 89 -8.62 8.27 1.81
CA ALA A 89 -9.31 9.49 1.39
C ALA A 89 -9.39 9.56 -0.15
N GLU A 90 -10.47 10.13 -0.68
CA GLU A 90 -10.56 10.49 -2.11
C GLU A 90 -9.58 11.63 -2.38
N LEU A 91 -8.92 11.66 -3.53
CA LEU A 91 -8.09 12.79 -3.97
C LEU A 91 -8.91 13.78 -4.80
N ASN A 92 -8.48 15.05 -4.85
CA ASN A 92 -9.02 16.01 -5.80
C ASN A 92 -8.69 15.60 -7.25
N ALA A 93 -9.28 16.28 -8.24
CA ALA A 93 -9.08 15.90 -9.64
C ALA A 93 -7.60 16.02 -10.06
N GLU A 94 -6.85 16.93 -9.48
CA GLU A 94 -5.45 17.21 -9.82
C GLU A 94 -4.45 16.28 -9.11
N LEU A 95 -4.92 15.46 -8.16
CA LEU A 95 -4.13 14.61 -7.26
C LEU A 95 -3.11 15.40 -6.43
N THR A 96 -3.49 16.61 -6.00
CA THR A 96 -2.65 17.52 -5.20
C THR A 96 -3.15 17.72 -3.78
N ALA A 97 -4.34 17.23 -3.44
CA ALA A 97 -4.91 17.32 -2.10
C ALA A 97 -5.96 16.24 -1.83
N LEU A 98 -6.14 15.90 -0.56
CA LEU A 98 -7.25 15.06 -0.09
C LEU A 98 -8.59 15.80 -0.23
N LYS A 99 -9.60 15.10 -0.74
CA LYS A 99 -10.98 15.56 -0.87
C LYS A 99 -11.78 15.12 0.36
N GLY A 100 -11.65 15.90 1.43
CA GLY A 100 -12.37 15.68 2.68
C GLY A 100 -11.58 14.83 3.69
N PRO A 101 -12.22 14.43 4.81
CA PRO A 101 -11.53 13.73 5.89
C PRO A 101 -11.21 12.29 5.52
N ARG A 102 -10.11 11.77 6.08
CA ARG A 102 -9.77 10.35 6.00
C ARG A 102 -10.73 9.46 6.79
N ARG A 103 -10.83 8.20 6.38
CA ARG A 103 -11.57 7.14 7.07
C ARG A 103 -10.65 5.97 7.34
N ALA A 104 -10.87 5.24 8.43
CA ALA A 104 -10.15 3.99 8.68
C ALA A 104 -10.90 2.81 8.06
N LEU A 105 -10.20 2.02 7.26
CA LEU A 105 -10.70 0.77 6.68
C LEU A 105 -10.60 -0.34 7.72
N LYS A 106 -11.75 -0.83 8.18
CA LYS A 106 -11.85 -1.78 9.30
C LYS A 106 -12.87 -2.88 9.01
N SER A 107 -12.71 -4.00 9.71
CA SER A 107 -13.72 -5.04 9.79
C SER A 107 -14.95 -4.59 10.58
N ALA A 108 -16.02 -5.38 10.53
CA ALA A 108 -17.21 -5.15 11.35
C ALA A 108 -16.91 -5.17 12.86
N SER A 109 -15.86 -5.90 13.28
CA SER A 109 -15.34 -5.95 14.65
C SER A 109 -14.40 -4.78 14.99
N GLY A 110 -14.15 -3.86 14.06
CA GLY A 110 -13.32 -2.67 14.27
C GLY A 110 -11.81 -2.90 14.13
N ILE A 111 -11.41 -4.03 13.55
CA ILE A 111 -10.01 -4.45 13.37
C ILE A 111 -9.50 -4.03 11.99
N GLN A 112 -8.25 -3.56 11.90
CA GLN A 112 -7.59 -3.18 10.65
C GLN A 112 -7.09 -4.40 9.87
N ALA A 113 -6.81 -4.22 8.58
CA ALA A 113 -6.26 -5.26 7.71
C ALA A 113 -4.86 -5.73 8.16
N GLY A 114 -4.08 -4.84 8.74
CA GLY A 114 -2.73 -5.13 9.23
C GLY A 114 -2.11 -3.91 9.90
N PHE A 115 -0.79 -3.95 10.07
CA PHE A 115 0.00 -2.93 10.75
C PHE A 115 0.38 -1.78 9.79
N GLU A 116 0.80 -2.09 8.56
CA GLU A 116 1.25 -1.09 7.59
C GLU A 116 1.29 -1.66 6.15
N GLY A 117 1.86 -0.92 5.19
CA GLY A 117 2.10 -1.39 3.81
C GLY A 117 0.82 -1.77 3.08
N CYS A 118 -0.21 -0.91 3.14
CA CYS A 118 -1.49 -1.20 2.53
C CYS A 118 -1.46 -1.14 1.00
N TYR A 119 -2.09 -2.10 0.33
CA TYR A 119 -2.27 -2.09 -1.12
C TYR A 119 -3.66 -2.58 -1.52
N MET A 120 -4.31 -1.91 -2.47
CA MET A 120 -5.69 -2.26 -2.88
C MET A 120 -5.77 -2.63 -4.36
N ILE A 121 -6.50 -3.71 -4.64
CA ILE A 121 -6.99 -4.05 -5.98
C ILE A 121 -8.50 -4.28 -5.93
N LYS A 122 -9.15 -4.24 -7.09
CA LYS A 122 -10.56 -4.59 -7.24
C LYS A 122 -10.72 -5.71 -8.27
N LEU A 123 -11.40 -6.79 -7.88
CA LEU A 123 -11.67 -7.97 -8.70
C LEU A 123 -13.16 -8.26 -8.68
N ASP A 124 -13.80 -8.31 -9.85
CA ASP A 124 -15.22 -8.64 -10.00
C ASP A 124 -16.15 -7.89 -9.03
N GLY A 125 -15.89 -6.59 -8.84
CA GLY A 125 -16.67 -5.73 -7.95
C GLY A 125 -16.27 -5.76 -6.47
N VAL A 126 -15.31 -6.61 -6.09
CA VAL A 126 -14.84 -6.78 -4.70
C VAL A 126 -13.48 -6.09 -4.53
N TYR A 127 -13.36 -5.27 -3.50
CA TYR A 127 -12.11 -4.62 -3.09
C TYR A 127 -11.32 -5.55 -2.18
N TYR A 128 -10.07 -5.82 -2.53
CA TYR A 128 -9.11 -6.57 -1.72
C TYR A 128 -8.06 -5.61 -1.21
N LEU A 129 -7.96 -5.48 0.11
CA LEU A 129 -6.95 -4.67 0.79
C LEU A 129 -5.92 -5.61 1.41
N CYS A 130 -4.70 -5.55 0.91
CA CYS A 130 -3.54 -6.20 1.51
C CYS A 130 -2.89 -5.28 2.54
N SER A 131 -2.30 -5.86 3.57
CA SER A 131 -1.48 -5.18 4.57
C SER A 131 -0.60 -6.20 5.28
N SER A 132 0.49 -5.76 5.89
CA SER A 132 1.45 -6.65 6.53
C SER A 132 1.48 -6.50 8.05
N THR A 133 1.93 -7.53 8.77
CA THR A 133 1.96 -7.52 10.24
C THR A 133 3.09 -8.39 10.76
N TYR A 134 3.76 -7.92 11.82
CA TYR A 134 4.68 -8.73 12.61
C TYR A 134 3.92 -9.85 13.33
N CYS A 135 4.30 -11.10 13.06
CA CYS A 135 3.61 -12.28 13.58
C CYS A 135 4.57 -13.17 14.36
N THR A 136 4.09 -13.69 15.50
CA THR A 136 4.81 -14.72 16.27
C THR A 136 4.31 -16.10 15.86
N HIS A 137 5.22 -16.94 15.39
CA HIS A 137 4.98 -18.33 15.04
C HIS A 137 5.81 -19.25 15.92
N TYR A 138 5.48 -20.55 15.91
CA TYR A 138 6.17 -21.54 16.73
C TYR A 138 6.71 -22.68 15.86
N ARG A 139 7.98 -23.04 16.07
CA ARG A 139 8.57 -24.25 15.47
C ARG A 139 7.98 -25.50 16.10
N SER A 140 8.25 -26.66 15.48
CA SER A 140 7.79 -27.96 16.00
C SER A 140 8.30 -28.28 17.41
N ASP A 141 9.45 -27.71 17.80
CA ASP A 141 10.03 -27.85 19.14
C ASP A 141 9.46 -26.84 20.16
N GLY A 142 8.50 -26.00 19.75
CA GLY A 142 7.90 -24.95 20.58
C GLY A 142 8.70 -23.64 20.61
N THR A 143 9.83 -23.53 19.91
CA THR A 143 10.62 -22.30 19.89
C THR A 143 9.89 -21.21 19.09
N PRO A 144 9.60 -20.03 19.68
CA PRO A 144 8.97 -18.93 18.96
C PRO A 144 9.92 -18.32 17.93
N TYR A 145 9.36 -17.77 16.86
CA TYR A 145 10.06 -16.91 15.91
C TYR A 145 9.14 -15.82 15.39
N GLN A 146 9.72 -14.69 14.98
CA GLN A 146 8.98 -13.58 14.40
C GLN A 146 9.05 -13.66 12.87
N THR A 147 7.97 -13.25 12.23
CA THR A 147 7.91 -13.04 10.78
C THR A 147 7.23 -11.71 10.48
N TYR A 148 7.39 -11.27 9.24
CA TYR A 148 6.56 -10.23 8.65
C TYR A 148 5.71 -10.89 7.58
N ASP A 149 4.40 -10.91 7.79
CA ASP A 149 3.46 -11.66 6.98
C ASP A 149 2.46 -10.72 6.30
N SER A 150 2.15 -11.01 5.04
CA SER A 150 1.10 -10.37 4.27
C SER A 150 -0.25 -11.01 4.58
N PHE A 151 -1.22 -10.15 4.84
CA PHE A 151 -2.62 -10.50 4.99
C PHE A 151 -3.45 -9.75 3.95
N TYR A 152 -4.66 -10.24 3.73
CA TYR A 152 -5.67 -9.50 3.01
C TYR A 152 -7.02 -9.57 3.73
N VAL A 153 -7.83 -8.56 3.46
CA VAL A 153 -9.25 -8.50 3.77
C VAL A 153 -10.00 -8.07 2.50
N PHE A 154 -11.29 -8.34 2.43
CA PHE A 154 -12.10 -7.96 1.27
C PHE A 154 -13.48 -7.42 1.64
N SER A 155 -14.06 -6.61 0.75
CA SER A 155 -15.39 -6.03 0.88
C SER A 155 -15.97 -5.69 -0.50
N ASP A 156 -17.30 -5.67 -0.63
CA ASP A 156 -18.00 -5.13 -1.80
C ASP A 156 -18.15 -3.60 -1.74
N ASN A 157 -17.72 -2.97 -0.65
CA ASN A 157 -17.71 -1.53 -0.44
C ASN A 157 -16.28 -1.06 -0.12
N ILE A 158 -15.78 -0.08 -0.87
CA ILE A 158 -14.44 0.48 -0.67
C ILE A 158 -14.18 0.96 0.76
N TYR A 159 -15.24 1.40 1.47
CA TYR A 159 -15.15 1.84 2.87
C TYR A 159 -15.44 0.73 3.89
N GLY A 160 -15.66 -0.50 3.44
CA GLY A 160 -15.99 -1.64 4.29
C GLY A 160 -17.47 -1.68 4.75
N PRO A 161 -17.77 -2.44 5.81
CA PRO A 161 -16.80 -3.19 6.63
C PRO A 161 -16.09 -4.27 5.83
N TYR A 162 -14.83 -4.51 6.17
CA TYR A 162 -14.02 -5.56 5.57
C TYR A 162 -14.22 -6.90 6.27
N SER A 163 -13.85 -7.99 5.59
CA SER A 163 -13.80 -9.33 6.18
C SER A 163 -12.82 -9.42 7.35
N GLU A 164 -12.85 -10.54 8.06
CA GLU A 164 -11.72 -10.92 8.92
C GLU A 164 -10.46 -11.17 8.07
N ARG A 165 -9.29 -10.98 8.70
CA ARG A 165 -7.99 -11.14 8.05
C ARG A 165 -7.76 -12.57 7.58
N ARG A 166 -7.13 -12.69 6.42
CA ARG A 166 -6.65 -13.95 5.85
C ARG A 166 -5.17 -13.82 5.54
N LEU A 167 -4.39 -14.83 5.94
CA LEU A 167 -2.97 -14.91 5.58
C LEU A 167 -2.85 -15.10 4.06
N LEU A 168 -2.08 -14.25 3.41
CA LEU A 168 -1.73 -14.39 1.99
C LEU A 168 -0.39 -15.09 1.84
N LEU A 169 0.62 -14.57 2.53
CA LEU A 169 2.00 -15.03 2.42
C LEU A 169 2.69 -14.91 3.77
N GLN A 170 3.15 -16.04 4.31
CA GLN A 170 4.01 -16.05 5.49
C GLN A 170 5.44 -15.69 5.08
N TYR A 171 6.19 -14.98 5.92
CA TYR A 171 7.56 -14.48 5.65
C TYR A 171 7.70 -13.50 4.49
N GLY A 172 6.60 -13.11 3.86
CA GLY A 172 6.57 -12.08 2.84
C GLY A 172 5.64 -10.97 3.28
N GLY A 173 6.13 -9.73 3.28
CA GLY A 173 5.30 -8.58 3.59
C GLY A 173 5.63 -7.35 2.73
N HIS A 174 4.88 -6.29 3.02
CA HIS A 174 4.78 -5.04 2.27
C HIS A 174 4.56 -5.30 0.78
N ASN A 175 3.49 -6.04 0.50
CA ASN A 175 3.24 -6.61 -0.81
C ASN A 175 2.39 -5.70 -1.69
N ASN A 176 2.66 -5.73 -3.00
CA ASN A 176 1.75 -5.21 -4.03
C ASN A 176 1.20 -6.37 -4.85
N LEU A 177 0.01 -6.17 -5.42
CA LEU A 177 -0.63 -7.13 -6.32
C LEU A 177 -0.70 -6.55 -7.72
N PHE A 178 -0.49 -7.36 -8.75
CA PHE A 178 -0.60 -6.89 -10.11
C PHE A 178 -0.98 -8.00 -11.08
N PHE A 179 -1.56 -7.61 -12.21
CA PHE A 179 -1.86 -8.50 -13.32
C PHE A 179 -0.73 -8.47 -14.34
N SER A 180 -0.27 -9.64 -14.74
CA SER A 180 0.58 -9.79 -15.92
C SER A 180 -0.23 -9.57 -17.20
N LYS A 181 0.47 -9.43 -18.33
CA LYS A 181 -0.16 -9.23 -19.65
C LYS A 181 -1.05 -10.39 -20.10
N ASP A 182 -0.78 -11.61 -19.63
CA ASP A 182 -1.61 -12.80 -19.85
C ASP A 182 -2.74 -12.95 -18.83
N GLY A 183 -2.97 -11.94 -17.98
CA GLY A 183 -4.12 -11.87 -17.07
C GLY A 183 -3.94 -12.68 -15.78
N LYS A 184 -2.73 -13.14 -15.47
CA LYS A 184 -2.45 -13.84 -14.21
C LYS A 184 -2.19 -12.84 -13.10
N LEU A 185 -2.69 -13.14 -11.91
CA LEU A 185 -2.48 -12.33 -10.73
C LEU A 185 -1.17 -12.73 -10.06
N TYR A 186 -0.37 -11.75 -9.65
CA TYR A 186 0.87 -11.93 -8.91
C TYR A 186 0.88 -11.06 -7.66
N THR A 187 1.65 -11.48 -6.66
CA THR A 187 2.06 -10.62 -5.55
C THR A 187 3.57 -10.43 -5.58
N THR A 188 4.04 -9.21 -5.34
CA THR A 188 5.43 -8.95 -4.93
C THR A 188 5.49 -8.98 -3.41
N ALA A 189 6.67 -9.20 -2.83
CA ALA A 189 6.92 -8.99 -1.41
C ALA A 189 8.42 -8.84 -1.20
N PHE A 190 8.85 -8.26 -0.08
CA PHE A 190 10.14 -8.66 0.46
C PHE A 190 9.95 -9.94 1.28
N TYR A 191 10.85 -10.90 1.11
CA TYR A 191 10.66 -12.26 1.57
C TYR A 191 11.92 -12.88 2.17
N GLY A 192 11.74 -13.53 3.33
CA GLY A 192 12.68 -14.51 3.85
C GLY A 192 12.71 -14.61 5.38
N PRO A 193 13.40 -15.63 5.92
CA PRO A 193 13.59 -15.78 7.36
C PRO A 193 14.38 -14.58 7.91
N ASP A 194 14.15 -14.25 9.18
CA ASP A 194 14.84 -13.18 9.90
C ASP A 194 14.76 -11.79 9.23
N PHE A 195 13.63 -11.50 8.57
CA PHE A 195 13.37 -10.23 7.89
C PHE A 195 14.38 -9.90 6.78
N SER A 196 14.85 -10.91 6.04
CA SER A 196 15.67 -10.62 4.86
C SER A 196 14.84 -9.87 3.82
N GLU A 197 15.15 -8.59 3.55
CA GLU A 197 14.43 -7.72 2.61
C GLU A 197 14.66 -8.09 1.13
N ARG A 198 14.72 -9.38 0.80
CA ARG A 198 14.98 -9.85 -0.57
C ARG A 198 13.68 -9.78 -1.38
N PRO A 199 13.69 -9.22 -2.59
CA PRO A 199 12.49 -9.19 -3.42
C PRO A 199 12.07 -10.61 -3.83
N ALA A 200 10.77 -10.87 -3.75
CA ALA A 200 10.14 -12.08 -4.22
C ALA A 200 8.87 -11.75 -5.01
N ILE A 201 8.48 -12.70 -5.86
CA ILE A 201 7.25 -12.68 -6.61
C ILE A 201 6.63 -14.07 -6.58
N ALA A 202 5.31 -14.14 -6.41
CA ALA A 202 4.55 -15.39 -6.45
C ALA A 202 3.28 -15.21 -7.29
N GLU A 203 2.91 -16.24 -8.05
CA GLU A 203 1.63 -16.30 -8.74
C GLU A 203 0.52 -16.57 -7.72
N LEU A 204 -0.60 -15.86 -7.86
CA LEU A 204 -1.79 -16.07 -7.06
C LEU A 204 -2.89 -16.70 -7.91
N GLU A 205 -3.80 -17.39 -7.23
CA GLU A 205 -5.12 -17.73 -7.76
C GLU A 205 -6.23 -17.12 -6.92
N VAL A 206 -7.35 -16.88 -7.60
CA VAL A 206 -8.63 -16.54 -6.98
C VAL A 206 -9.47 -17.81 -6.95
N THR A 207 -9.83 -18.30 -5.77
CA THR A 207 -10.66 -19.50 -5.64
C THR A 207 -12.09 -19.24 -6.14
N ALA A 208 -12.89 -20.31 -6.27
CA ALA A 208 -14.30 -20.19 -6.63
C ALA A 208 -15.11 -19.35 -5.62
N GLU A 209 -14.64 -19.25 -4.39
CA GLU A 209 -15.23 -18.43 -3.32
C GLU A 209 -14.67 -17.00 -3.27
N GLY A 210 -13.82 -16.60 -4.23
CA GLY A 210 -13.20 -15.27 -4.25
C GLY A 210 -12.06 -15.11 -3.25
N LEU A 211 -11.38 -16.19 -2.85
CA LEU A 211 -10.24 -16.10 -1.94
C LEU A 211 -8.92 -16.04 -2.70
N LEU A 212 -8.00 -15.20 -2.24
CA LEU A 212 -6.63 -15.16 -2.77
C LEU A 212 -5.77 -16.24 -2.12
N GLN A 213 -5.04 -17.00 -2.93
CA GLN A 213 -4.08 -18.02 -2.49
C GLN A 213 -2.84 -18.01 -3.38
N VAL A 214 -1.68 -18.34 -2.80
CA VAL A 214 -0.45 -18.58 -3.57
C VAL A 214 -0.55 -19.93 -4.27
N LYS A 215 -0.21 -19.96 -5.57
CA LYS A 215 -0.17 -21.20 -6.37
C LYS A 215 1.05 -22.09 -6.06
#